data_AF-A0AAP8E2R4-F1
#
_entry.id   AF-A0AAP8E2R4-F1
#
_cell.length_a   1.000
_cell.length_b   1.000
_cell.length_c   1.000
_cell.angle_alpha   90.00
_cell.angle_beta   90.00
_cell.angle_gamma   90.00
#
_symmetry.space_group_name_H-M   'P 1'
#
loop_
_entity.id
_entity.type
_entity.pdbx_description
1 polymer ?
#
loop_
_entity_poly.entity_id
_entity_poly.type
_entity_poly.pdbx_seq_one_letter_code
_entity_poly.pdbx_strand_id
1 'polypeptide(L)'
;MKTNSLKRQGGYTSSLASQIVDTSKSIHSLSLELTPQFKFIDKVRTEEVVAYKAWFAQSGLPPFEVKFEKNVKLPDFLALVTFEELQACEVGYNVYFKALNVKEVK
;
A
#
# COMPACT_ATOMS: atom_id res chain seq x y z
N MET A 1 -7.83 9.77 7.22
CA MET A 1 -7.98 11.06 6.52
C MET A 1 -9.35 11.05 5.85
N LYS A 2 -10.20 12.08 6.03
CA LYS A 2 -11.53 12.15 5.40
C LYS A 2 -11.46 13.08 4.20
N THR A 3 -11.74 12.59 3.00
CA THR A 3 -11.73 13.35 1.73
C THR A 3 -13.15 13.67 1.28
N ASN A 4 -13.37 14.90 0.80
CA ASN A 4 -14.66 15.38 0.31
C ASN A 4 -14.92 14.85 -1.12
N SER A 5 -16.08 14.23 -1.27
CA SER A 5 -16.66 13.59 -2.46
C SER A 5 -16.37 14.26 -3.82
N LEU A 6 -15.36 13.77 -4.52
CA LEU A 6 -15.21 13.87 -5.98
C LEU A 6 -15.46 12.46 -6.55
N LYS A 7 -16.36 12.33 -7.54
CA LYS A 7 -16.78 11.08 -8.25
C LYS A 7 -15.95 9.84 -7.86
N ARG A 8 -16.52 8.95 -7.04
CA ARG A 8 -15.90 7.68 -6.62
C ARG A 8 -15.46 6.89 -7.86
N GLN A 9 -14.19 7.01 -8.23
CA GLN A 9 -13.59 6.13 -9.22
C GLN A 9 -13.51 4.75 -8.57
N GLY A 10 -14.26 3.79 -9.11
CA GLY A 10 -14.21 2.42 -8.61
C GLY A 10 -12.82 1.82 -8.87
N GLY A 11 -12.29 1.10 -7.89
CA GLY A 11 -11.05 0.35 -8.04
C GLY A 11 -9.78 1.15 -7.78
N TYR A 12 -8.64 0.49 -8.02
CA TYR A 12 -7.31 1.04 -7.78
C TYR A 12 -6.86 1.92 -8.94
N THR A 13 -6.48 3.17 -8.66
CA THR A 13 -5.95 4.10 -9.66
C THR A 13 -4.65 4.73 -9.18
N SER A 14 -3.73 4.97 -10.12
CA SER A 14 -2.50 5.71 -9.84
C SER A 14 -2.78 7.19 -9.53
N SER A 15 -3.79 7.77 -10.19
CA SER A 15 -4.18 9.17 -9.97
C SER A 15 -4.59 9.45 -8.53
N LEU A 16 -5.36 8.56 -7.89
CA LEU A 16 -5.72 8.72 -6.49
C LEU A 16 -4.50 8.58 -5.57
N ALA A 17 -3.59 7.64 -5.87
CA ALA A 17 -2.36 7.49 -5.09
C ALA A 17 -1.51 8.78 -5.13
N SER A 18 -1.32 9.37 -6.31
CA SER A 18 -0.57 10.63 -6.48
C SER A 18 -1.22 11.84 -5.84
N GLN A 19 -2.53 11.82 -5.56
CA GLN A 19 -3.21 12.88 -4.81
C GLN A 19 -2.95 12.81 -3.30
N ILE A 20 -2.58 11.63 -2.80
CA ILE A 20 -2.44 11.36 -1.36
C ILE A 20 -0.96 11.29 -0.97
N VAL A 21 -0.17 10.54 -1.74
CA VAL A 21 1.26 10.32 -1.54
C VAL A 21 2.03 11.33 -2.38
N ASP A 22 2.66 12.29 -1.70
CA ASP A 22 3.48 13.32 -2.33
C ASP A 22 4.86 12.74 -2.69
N THR A 23 5.09 12.54 -4.00
CA THR A 23 6.31 11.93 -4.55
C THR A 23 7.57 12.78 -4.35
N SER A 24 7.44 14.05 -3.95
CA SER A 24 8.59 14.89 -3.61
C SER A 24 9.15 14.62 -2.20
N LYS A 25 8.41 13.87 -1.37
CA LYS A 25 8.82 13.53 -0.01
C LYS A 25 9.24 12.07 0.11
N SER A 26 10.19 11.85 1.02
CA SER A 26 10.68 10.53 1.38
C SER A 26 9.61 9.62 1.95
N ILE A 27 9.60 8.38 1.47
CA ILE A 27 8.84 7.27 2.04
C ILE A 27 9.84 6.29 2.67
N HIS A 28 9.54 5.82 3.88
CA HIS A 28 10.40 4.92 4.63
C HIS A 28 9.71 3.57 4.85
N SER A 29 10.46 2.49 4.72
CA SER A 29 10.01 1.13 5.08
C SER A 29 9.88 1.02 6.61
N LEU A 30 8.78 0.46 7.10
CA LEU A 30 8.57 0.20 8.54
C LEU A 30 8.52 -1.29 8.88
N SER A 31 8.26 -2.16 7.90
CA SER A 31 8.14 -3.60 8.11
C SER A 31 9.47 -4.31 7.84
N LEU A 32 9.82 -5.26 8.72
CA LEU A 32 10.93 -6.21 8.51
C LEU A 32 10.51 -7.42 7.68
N GLU A 33 9.22 -7.78 7.75
CA GLU A 33 8.65 -8.94 7.07
C GLU A 33 7.31 -8.59 6.43
N LEU A 34 6.98 -9.30 5.35
CA LEU A 34 5.68 -9.20 4.72
C LEU A 34 4.61 -9.95 5.53
N THR A 35 3.50 -9.28 5.82
CA THR A 35 2.33 -9.93 6.41
C THR A 35 1.50 -10.61 5.31
N PRO A 36 1.30 -11.95 5.34
CA PRO A 36 0.49 -12.62 4.33
C PRO A 36 -1.00 -12.29 4.51
N GLN A 37 -1.68 -12.05 3.40
CA GLN A 37 -3.13 -11.97 3.33
C GLN A 37 -3.67 -13.25 2.72
N PHE A 38 -4.55 -13.92 3.45
CA PHE A 38 -5.16 -15.18 3.06
C PHE A 38 -6.49 -14.97 2.33
N LYS A 39 -6.84 -15.91 1.47
CA LYS A 39 -8.14 -15.97 0.81
C LYS A 39 -9.24 -16.27 1.83
N PHE A 40 -10.43 -15.77 1.55
CA PHE A 40 -11.64 -16.12 2.29
C PHE A 40 -12.64 -16.76 1.35
N ILE A 41 -13.19 -17.91 1.74
CA ILE A 41 -14.30 -18.59 1.07
C ILE A 41 -15.41 -18.71 2.10
N ASP A 42 -16.61 -18.24 1.77
CA ASP A 42 -17.77 -18.25 2.68
C ASP A 42 -17.48 -17.66 4.07
N LYS A 43 -16.70 -16.57 4.10
CA LYS A 43 -16.23 -15.85 5.30
C LYS A 43 -15.26 -16.66 6.19
N VAL A 44 -14.81 -17.82 5.75
CA VAL A 44 -13.78 -18.62 6.42
C VAL A 44 -12.43 -18.37 5.75
N ARG A 45 -11.40 -18.07 6.54
CA ARG A 45 -10.02 -17.91 6.08
C ARG A 45 -9.47 -19.27 5.62
N THR A 46 -8.90 -19.32 4.42
CA THR A 46 -8.18 -20.50 3.94
C THR A 46 -6.68 -20.38 4.22
N GLU A 47 -5.90 -21.40 3.86
CA GLU A 47 -4.44 -21.37 3.92
C GLU A 47 -3.78 -20.79 2.65
N GLU A 48 -4.58 -20.46 1.63
CA GLU A 48 -4.12 -19.88 0.37
C GLU A 48 -3.75 -18.40 0.57
N VAL A 49 -2.46 -18.07 0.45
CA VAL A 49 -1.98 -16.68 0.45
C VAL A 49 -2.27 -16.06 -0.91
N VAL A 50 -2.98 -14.93 -0.93
CA VAL A 50 -3.39 -14.21 -2.15
C VAL A 50 -2.75 -12.84 -2.30
N ALA A 51 -2.13 -12.33 -1.25
CA ALA A 51 -1.36 -11.09 -1.27
C ALA A 51 -0.44 -11.00 -0.05
N TYR A 52 0.41 -9.99 -0.06
CA TYR A 52 1.31 -9.65 1.03
C TYR A 52 1.18 -8.17 1.35
N LYS A 53 1.51 -7.78 2.57
CA LYS A 53 1.38 -6.39 3.02
C LYS A 53 2.57 -5.95 3.86
N ALA A 54 2.92 -4.68 3.76
CA ALA A 54 3.93 -4.03 4.59
C ALA A 54 3.53 -2.59 4.91
N TRP A 55 4.10 -2.07 5.99
CA TRP A 55 3.88 -0.71 6.47
C TRP A 55 4.96 0.24 6.01
N PHE A 56 4.55 1.46 5.68
CA PHE A 56 5.40 2.54 5.23
C PHE A 56 4.98 3.86 5.87
N ALA A 57 5.90 4.81 5.93
CA ALA A 57 5.63 6.15 6.45
C ALA A 57 6.13 7.24 5.52
N GLN A 58 5.37 8.32 5.46
CA GLN A 58 5.73 9.56 4.79
C GLN A 58 5.35 10.73 5.70
N SER A 59 6.22 11.74 5.81
CA SER A 59 5.92 12.93 6.60
C SER A 59 4.64 13.62 6.11
N GLY A 60 3.73 13.88 7.06
CA GLY A 60 2.40 14.48 6.79
C GLY A 60 1.28 13.47 6.55
N LEU A 61 1.57 12.17 6.52
CA LEU A 61 0.58 11.10 6.46
C LEU A 61 0.69 10.19 7.69
N PRO A 62 -0.43 9.61 8.18
CA PRO A 62 -0.35 8.45 9.05
C PRO A 62 0.42 7.32 8.35
N PRO A 63 1.11 6.43 9.09
CA PRO A 63 1.62 5.20 8.51
C PRO A 63 0.54 4.46 7.73
N PHE A 64 0.91 3.93 6.58
CA PHE A 64 -0.03 3.30 5.66
C PHE A 64 0.50 1.95 5.18
N GLU A 65 -0.44 1.06 4.90
CA GLU A 65 -0.16 -0.29 4.44
C GLU A 65 -0.23 -0.35 2.91
N VAL A 66 0.74 -1.00 2.28
CA VAL A 66 0.75 -1.25 0.84
C VAL A 66 0.64 -2.75 0.61
N LYS A 67 -0.35 -3.14 -0.20
CA LYS A 67 -0.56 -4.52 -0.65
C LYS A 67 0.29 -4.82 -1.90
N PHE A 68 0.91 -5.99 -1.91
CA PHE A 68 1.60 -6.59 -3.06
C PHE A 68 0.93 -7.91 -3.42
N GLU A 69 0.72 -8.17 -4.70
CA GLU A 69 0.15 -9.47 -5.15
C GLU A 69 1.19 -10.59 -5.11
N LYS A 70 2.47 -10.23 -5.21
CA LYS A 70 3.60 -11.17 -5.14
C LYS A 70 4.40 -10.93 -3.87
N ASN A 71 5.15 -11.96 -3.46
CA ASN A 71 6.14 -11.81 -2.41
C ASN A 71 7.29 -10.94 -2.95
N VAL A 72 7.51 -9.79 -2.31
CA VAL A 72 8.53 -8.79 -2.68
C VAL A 72 9.62 -8.75 -1.61
N LYS A 73 10.84 -8.41 -2.00
CA LYS A 73 11.92 -8.21 -1.02
C LYS A 73 11.75 -6.85 -0.36
N LEU A 74 11.52 -6.83 0.94
CA LEU A 74 11.51 -5.59 1.72
C LEU A 74 12.94 -5.07 1.93
N PRO A 75 13.16 -3.76 1.78
CA PRO A 75 14.35 -3.08 2.29
C PRO A 75 14.41 -3.07 3.82
N ASP A 76 15.57 -2.67 4.37
CA ASP A 76 15.77 -2.58 5.81
C ASP A 76 14.82 -1.56 6.48
N PHE A 77 14.66 -1.68 7.79
CA PHE A 77 13.87 -0.74 8.58
C PHE A 77 14.39 0.70 8.40
N LEU A 78 13.47 1.62 8.14
CA LEU A 78 13.73 3.03 7.80
C LEU A 78 14.54 3.26 6.52
N ALA A 79 14.74 2.25 5.67
CA ALA A 79 15.29 2.49 4.33
C ALA A 79 14.33 3.38 3.52
N LEU A 80 14.91 4.27 2.71
CA LEU A 80 14.17 5.09 1.76
C LEU A 80 13.67 4.22 0.61
N VAL A 81 12.40 4.36 0.24
CA VAL A 81 11.80 3.51 -0.80
C VAL A 81 11.01 4.27 -1.85
N THR A 82 10.88 3.63 -3.00
CA THR A 82 9.94 3.99 -4.06
C THR A 82 9.10 2.77 -4.44
N PHE A 83 7.91 3.03 -4.97
CA PHE A 83 6.98 1.99 -5.41
C PHE A 83 6.91 1.93 -6.93
N GLU A 84 6.83 0.71 -7.45
CA GLU A 84 6.49 0.45 -8.84
C GLU A 84 4.97 0.34 -8.95
N GLU A 85 4.37 1.17 -9.80
CA GLU A 85 2.91 1.22 -10.03
C GLU A 85 2.08 1.36 -8.74
N LEU A 86 2.39 2.36 -7.91
CA LEU A 86 1.56 2.66 -6.74
C LEU A 86 0.16 3.11 -7.17
N GLN A 87 -0.85 2.45 -6.62
CA GLN A 87 -2.25 2.74 -6.85
C GLN A 87 -3.00 2.79 -5.52
N ALA A 88 -4.08 3.56 -5.48
CA ALA A 88 -4.95 3.66 -4.33
C ALA A 88 -6.41 3.45 -4.73
N CYS A 89 -7.22 2.97 -3.80
CA CYS A 89 -8.68 2.96 -3.93
C CYS A 89 -9.34 3.44 -2.64
N GLU A 90 -10.55 3.98 -2.76
CA GLU A 90 -11.40 4.30 -1.61
C GLU A 90 -12.48 3.23 -1.44
N VAL A 91 -12.57 2.67 -0.23
CA VAL A 91 -13.67 1.77 0.16
C VAL A 91 -14.26 2.30 1.46
N GLY A 92 -15.51 2.80 1.37
CA GLY A 92 -16.12 3.54 2.46
C GLY A 92 -15.40 4.88 2.69
N TYR A 93 -14.83 5.07 3.88
CA TYR A 93 -14.03 6.25 4.24
C TYR A 93 -12.53 5.91 4.42
N ASN A 94 -12.11 4.74 3.96
CA ASN A 94 -10.74 4.26 4.08
C ASN A 94 -10.06 4.25 2.71
N VAL A 95 -8.78 4.58 2.70
CA VAL A 95 -7.90 4.50 1.53
C VAL A 95 -7.05 3.24 1.67
N TYR A 96 -6.93 2.48 0.59
CA TYR A 96 -6.08 1.30 0.52
C TYR A 96 -5.09 1.46 -0.61
N PHE A 97 -3.83 1.06 -0.37
CA PHE A 97 -2.77 1.12 -1.36
C PHE A 97 -2.41 -0.26 -1.86
N LYS A 98 -2.07 -0.35 -3.14
CA LYS A 98 -1.37 -1.49 -3.71
C LYS A 98 -0.24 -1.02 -4.61
N ALA A 99 0.79 -1.84 -4.75
CA ALA A 99 1.88 -1.61 -5.68
C ALA A 99 2.31 -2.93 -6.31
N LEU A 100 2.95 -2.85 -7.48
CA LEU A 100 3.55 -4.00 -8.12
C LEU A 100 4.81 -4.45 -7.37
N ASN A 101 5.64 -3.50 -6.94
CA ASN A 101 6.91 -3.76 -6.26
C ASN A 101 7.35 -2.57 -5.39
N VAL A 102 8.36 -2.79 -4.55
CA VAL A 102 9.04 -1.76 -3.75
C VAL A 102 10.55 -1.86 -3.98
N LYS A 103 11.23 -0.71 -4.09
CA LYS A 103 12.68 -0.62 -4.30
C LYS A 103 13.27 0.37 -3.32
N GLU A 104 14.43 0.02 -2.76
CA GLU A 104 15.24 0.94 -1.98
C GLU A 104 15.85 2.03 -2.87
N VAL A 105 15.85 3.27 -2.38
CA VAL A 105 16.52 4.41 -2.99
C VAL A 105 17.90 4.53 -2.36
N LYS A 106 18.95 4.50 -3.19
CA LYS A 106 20.34 4.70 -2.78
C LYS A 106 20.79 6.13 -2.99
#